data_AF-A0AA88U4A5-F1
#
_entry.id   AF-A0AA88U4A5-F1
#
_cell.length_a   1.000
_cell.length_b   1.000
_cell.length_c   1.000
_cell.angle_alpha   90.00
_cell.angle_beta   90.00
_cell.angle_gamma   90.00
#
_symmetry.space_group_name_H-M   'P 1'
#
loop_
_entity.id
_entity.type
_entity.pdbx_description
1 polymer ?
#
loop_
_entity_poly.entity_id
_entity_poly.type
_entity_poly.pdbx_seq_one_letter_code
_entity_poly.pdbx_strand_id
1 'polypeptide(L)'
;MSVAMLWVVSPNSEVSSCFGCLETVREGNRLLDAPRFTSRDRNLMCGGRFKKGKMQRWSSTSLNAEFKISSLGGSTSDNGGNFSVVSSMVANPAGELTVSSEQKVYDVVLKQAALVKKQLRSSEDYEVKPDIMLPGTLSLLSEAYDRCGEVCAEYAKTFYLGTLLMTPERRRAIWAIYVWCRRTDELVDGPNASHITPAALDRWESRLDDLFKGRPFDMLDAALSDTVAKFPVDIQPFKDMIEGMRMDLRKSRYKNFDELYLYCYYVAGTVGLMSVPVMGIAPESQATTESVYNAALALGIANQLTNILRDVGEE
;
A
#
# COMPACT_ATOMS: atom_id res chain seq x y z
N MET A 1 -13.51 -13.10 16.16
CA MET A 1 -13.31 -13.85 14.90
C MET A 1 -12.32 -13.06 14.06
N SER A 2 -11.10 -13.58 13.86
CA SER A 2 -10.02 -12.87 13.18
C SER A 2 -10.14 -13.10 11.67
N VAL A 3 -10.51 -12.07 10.92
CA VAL A 3 -10.47 -12.08 9.45
C VAL A 3 -9.17 -11.39 9.05
N ALA A 4 -8.14 -12.19 8.80
CA ALA A 4 -6.91 -11.70 8.20
C ALA A 4 -7.23 -11.28 6.75
N MET A 5 -7.23 -9.97 6.49
CA MET A 5 -7.38 -9.44 5.14
C MET A 5 -6.02 -9.37 4.46
N LEU A 6 -5.83 -10.25 3.48
CA LEU A 6 -4.68 -10.20 2.59
C LEU A 6 -4.83 -9.09 1.56
N TRP A 7 -3.77 -8.30 1.44
CA TRP A 7 -3.49 -7.44 0.30
C TRP A 7 -3.10 -8.33 -0.87
N VAL A 8 -4.08 -8.70 -1.70
CA VAL A 8 -3.81 -9.31 -3.00
C VAL A 8 -4.09 -8.24 -4.05
N VAL A 9 -3.01 -7.64 -4.56
CA VAL A 9 -3.07 -6.89 -5.81
C VAL A 9 -3.22 -7.94 -6.92
N SER A 10 -4.35 -7.91 -7.62
CA SER A 10 -4.51 -8.71 -8.84
C SER A 10 -3.95 -7.90 -10.01
N PRO A 11 -3.00 -8.42 -10.80
CA PRO A 11 -2.69 -7.84 -12.09
C PRO A 11 -3.79 -8.23 -13.09
N ASN A 12 -4.11 -7.31 -14.00
CA ASN A 12 -5.03 -7.41 -15.14
C ASN A 12 -6.46 -6.88 -14.94
N SER A 13 -6.66 -5.62 -15.35
CA SER A 13 -7.86 -5.21 -16.06
C SER A 13 -7.47 -4.46 -17.33
N GLU A 14 -7.98 -4.94 -18.46
CA GLU A 14 -7.76 -4.36 -19.79
C GLU A 14 -8.30 -2.92 -19.84
N VAL A 15 -7.46 -2.01 -20.35
CA VAL A 15 -7.80 -0.59 -20.57
C VAL A 15 -8.81 -0.50 -21.72
N SER A 16 -10.07 -0.26 -21.39
CA SER A 16 -11.05 0.24 -22.37
C SER A 16 -11.07 1.77 -22.32
N SER A 17 -10.53 2.36 -23.38
CA SER A 17 -10.48 3.80 -23.62
C SER A 17 -11.89 4.38 -23.80
N CYS A 18 -12.28 5.32 -22.94
CA CYS A 18 -13.34 6.29 -23.24
C CYS A 18 -12.99 7.66 -22.64
N PHE A 19 -12.27 8.47 -23.40
CA PHE A 19 -12.23 9.92 -23.22
C PHE A 19 -13.56 10.49 -23.73
N GLY A 20 -14.43 10.93 -22.83
CA GLY A 20 -15.65 11.68 -23.14
C GLY A 20 -15.49 13.14 -22.74
N CYS A 21 -15.18 14.00 -23.71
CA CYS A 21 -15.16 15.45 -23.57
C CYS A 21 -16.59 15.95 -23.27
N LEU A 22 -16.76 16.72 -22.19
CA LEU A 22 -18.02 17.34 -21.82
C LEU A 22 -18.12 18.70 -22.53
N GLU A 23 -18.83 18.76 -23.66
CA GLU A 23 -19.24 20.03 -24.27
C GLU A 23 -20.74 20.27 -24.09
N THR A 24 -21.03 21.55 -23.88
CA THR A 24 -22.26 22.19 -23.40
C THR A 24 -23.45 22.07 -24.34
N VAL A 25 -24.64 21.94 -23.72
CA VAL A 25 -25.97 22.05 -24.32
C VAL A 25 -26.21 23.46 -24.92
N ARG A 26 -26.64 23.53 -26.19
CA ARG A 26 -27.58 24.57 -26.67
C ARG A 26 -28.38 24.08 -27.89
N GLU A 27 -29.67 24.40 -27.86
CA GLU A 27 -30.79 23.97 -28.72
C GLU A 27 -30.67 24.29 -30.23
N GLY A 28 -31.39 23.52 -31.07
CA GLY A 28 -31.97 24.05 -32.32
C GLY A 28 -32.07 23.12 -33.55
N ASN A 29 -33.15 22.32 -33.62
CA ASN A 29 -33.99 22.02 -34.79
C ASN A 29 -33.39 21.86 -36.22
N ARG A 30 -33.50 20.62 -36.78
CA ARG A 30 -34.14 20.22 -38.08
C ARG A 30 -33.39 19.11 -38.87
N LEU A 31 -34.07 17.96 -39.02
CA LEU A 31 -34.44 17.27 -40.28
C LEU A 31 -33.43 17.24 -41.46
N LEU A 32 -32.84 16.06 -41.74
CA LEU A 32 -33.05 15.22 -42.96
C LEU A 32 -31.83 14.34 -43.33
N ASP A 33 -32.14 13.07 -43.62
CA ASP A 33 -31.58 12.13 -44.59
C ASP A 33 -30.09 11.70 -44.60
N ALA A 34 -29.90 10.39 -44.43
CA ALA A 34 -28.79 9.61 -45.00
C ALA A 34 -29.09 9.29 -46.49
N PRO A 35 -28.09 8.94 -47.32
CA PRO A 35 -27.73 7.52 -47.41
C PRO A 35 -26.28 7.16 -47.78
N ARG A 36 -25.89 5.97 -47.31
CA ARG A 36 -25.07 4.88 -47.92
C ARG A 36 -23.99 5.24 -48.96
N PHE A 37 -22.77 4.74 -48.72
CA PHE A 37 -21.93 4.13 -49.78
C PHE A 37 -21.05 3.01 -49.22
N THR A 38 -20.56 2.20 -50.15
CA THR A 38 -20.31 0.75 -50.10
C THR A 38 -18.91 0.30 -49.71
N SER A 39 -18.85 -0.90 -49.10
CA SER A 39 -17.95 -2.04 -49.37
C SER A 39 -16.63 -1.79 -50.10
N ARG A 40 -15.52 -2.22 -49.47
CA ARG A 40 -14.50 -3.01 -50.18
C ARG A 40 -13.64 -3.87 -49.23
N ASP A 41 -13.79 -5.17 -49.40
CA ASP A 41 -12.90 -6.23 -48.90
C ASP A 41 -11.47 -6.10 -49.41
N ARG A 42 -10.49 -6.40 -48.55
CA ARG A 42 -9.27 -7.14 -48.94
C ARG A 42 -8.79 -8.06 -47.83
N ASN A 43 -8.96 -9.36 -48.09
CA ASN A 43 -8.25 -10.45 -47.44
C ASN A 43 -6.73 -10.34 -47.66
N LEU A 44 -5.96 -10.59 -46.61
CA LEU A 44 -4.61 -11.16 -46.72
C LEU A 44 -4.42 -12.17 -45.59
N MET A 45 -4.61 -13.43 -45.94
CA MET A 45 -4.18 -14.60 -45.19
C MET A 45 -2.70 -14.84 -45.50
N CYS A 46 -1.88 -15.02 -44.47
CA CYS A 46 -0.66 -15.81 -44.59
C CYS A 46 -0.50 -16.66 -43.33
N GLY A 47 -0.61 -17.97 -43.52
CA GLY A 47 -0.50 -18.96 -42.46
C GLY A 47 0.95 -19.28 -42.09
N GLY A 48 1.14 -19.62 -40.82
CA GLY A 48 2.34 -20.29 -40.30
C GLY A 48 1.91 -21.33 -39.27
N ARG A 49 2.07 -22.62 -39.61
CA ARG A 49 1.74 -23.77 -38.77
C ARG A 49 2.97 -24.24 -37.98
N PHE A 50 2.72 -24.50 -36.69
CA PHE A 50 3.37 -25.45 -35.76
C PHE A 50 4.86 -25.31 -35.40
N LYS A 51 5.10 -25.31 -34.08
CA LYS A 51 5.85 -26.40 -33.39
C LYS A 51 5.26 -26.64 -31.98
N LYS A 52 4.78 -27.87 -31.75
CA LYS A 52 4.42 -28.41 -30.44
C LYS A 52 5.71 -28.63 -29.63
N GLY A 53 5.87 -27.90 -28.53
CA GLY A 53 6.88 -28.16 -27.50
C GLY A 53 6.40 -29.25 -26.55
N LYS A 54 7.28 -30.21 -26.25
CA LYS A 54 7.02 -31.43 -25.48
C LYS A 54 6.65 -31.12 -24.02
N MET A 55 5.54 -31.69 -23.53
CA MET A 55 5.34 -31.92 -22.09
C MET A 55 6.45 -32.84 -21.58
N GLN A 56 7.30 -32.33 -20.69
CA GLN A 56 8.16 -33.17 -19.87
C GLN A 56 7.46 -33.44 -18.53
N ARG A 57 7.15 -34.72 -18.33
CA ARG A 57 6.64 -35.30 -17.09
C ARG A 57 7.80 -35.35 -16.10
N TRP A 58 7.79 -34.52 -15.07
CA TRP A 58 8.75 -34.62 -13.97
C TRP A 58 8.23 -35.65 -12.95
N SER A 59 8.99 -36.72 -12.78
CA SER A 59 8.80 -37.74 -11.76
C SER A 59 9.23 -37.18 -10.41
N SER A 60 8.33 -37.22 -9.43
CA SER A 60 8.60 -36.97 -8.02
C SER A 60 9.60 -38.01 -7.50
N THR A 61 10.78 -37.55 -7.09
CA THR A 61 11.71 -38.35 -6.28
C THR A 61 12.05 -37.51 -5.07
N SER A 62 11.61 -37.98 -3.90
CA SER A 62 11.80 -37.35 -2.60
C SER A 62 13.27 -37.25 -2.25
N LEU A 63 13.71 -36.08 -1.80
CA LEU A 63 14.88 -35.94 -0.95
C LEU A 63 14.40 -35.40 0.40
N ASN A 64 14.27 -36.31 1.35
CA ASN A 64 14.14 -35.99 2.77
C ASN A 64 15.46 -35.39 3.23
N ALA A 65 15.45 -34.13 3.66
CA ALA A 65 16.47 -33.58 4.52
C ALA A 65 15.85 -33.39 5.91
N GLU A 66 16.12 -34.35 6.80
CA GLU A 66 15.76 -34.29 8.22
C GLU A 66 16.58 -33.18 8.91
N PHE A 67 15.92 -32.09 9.30
CA PHE A 67 16.47 -31.18 10.31
C PHE A 67 16.13 -31.72 11.70
N LYS A 68 17.10 -32.38 12.33
CA LYS A 68 17.07 -32.74 13.75
C LYS A 68 17.19 -31.48 14.61
N ILE A 69 16.12 -31.09 15.27
CA ILE A 69 16.18 -30.23 16.45
C ILE A 69 16.22 -31.16 17.67
N SER A 70 17.38 -31.24 18.31
CA SER A 70 17.59 -31.92 19.58
C SER A 70 16.88 -31.15 20.70
N SER A 71 15.83 -31.73 21.27
CA SER A 71 15.27 -31.31 22.55
C SER A 71 16.12 -31.90 23.68
N LEU A 72 16.78 -31.05 24.45
CA LEU A 72 17.27 -31.38 25.78
C LEU A 72 16.28 -30.78 26.77
N GLY A 73 15.57 -31.66 27.46
CA GLY A 73 14.59 -31.31 28.47
C GLY A 73 15.24 -30.66 29.68
N GLY A 74 14.59 -29.61 30.16
CA GLY A 74 14.80 -29.00 31.46
C GLY A 74 13.46 -28.43 31.92
N SER A 75 12.83 -29.12 32.88
CA SER A 75 11.64 -28.68 33.59
C SER A 75 11.93 -27.45 34.45
N THR A 76 11.14 -26.37 34.31
CA THR A 76 10.44 -25.64 35.40
C THR A 76 9.82 -24.34 34.90
N SER A 77 8.56 -24.15 35.31
CA SER A 77 7.73 -22.94 35.49
C SER A 77 8.17 -21.54 35.03
N ASP A 78 7.14 -20.84 34.51
CA ASP A 78 6.79 -19.42 34.66
C ASP A 78 7.28 -18.32 33.68
N ASN A 79 6.24 -17.60 33.22
CA ASN A 79 6.13 -16.18 32.84
C ASN A 79 6.80 -15.60 31.58
N GLY A 80 5.93 -14.95 30.78
CA GLY A 80 6.24 -13.71 30.05
C GLY A 80 7.15 -13.85 28.83
N GLY A 81 6.57 -14.25 27.69
CA GLY A 81 7.27 -14.23 26.40
C GLY A 81 7.50 -12.80 25.88
N ASN A 82 8.58 -12.17 26.34
CA ASN A 82 9.22 -11.08 25.60
C ASN A 82 9.82 -11.66 24.32
N PHE A 83 9.45 -11.10 23.17
CA PHE A 83 10.15 -11.33 21.91
C PHE A 83 11.57 -10.78 22.08
N SER A 84 12.55 -11.67 22.23
CA SER A 84 13.97 -11.29 22.24
C SER A 84 14.37 -10.91 20.83
N VAL A 85 14.49 -9.61 20.56
CA VAL A 85 15.15 -9.09 19.35
C VAL A 85 16.61 -9.52 19.45
N VAL A 86 17.01 -10.47 18.60
CA VAL A 86 18.43 -10.79 18.42
C VAL A 86 19.04 -9.60 17.67
N SER A 87 19.54 -8.62 18.42
CA SER A 87 20.30 -7.50 17.86
C SER A 87 21.59 -8.04 17.24
N SER A 88 21.53 -8.33 15.94
CA SER A 88 22.68 -8.74 15.17
C SER A 88 23.35 -7.49 14.61
N MET A 89 24.31 -6.95 15.36
CA MET A 89 25.23 -5.94 14.83
C MET A 89 26.08 -6.60 13.74
N VAL A 90 25.92 -6.18 12.48
CA VAL A 90 26.76 -6.65 11.38
C VAL A 90 27.91 -5.68 11.21
N ALA A 91 29.13 -6.11 11.54
CA ALA A 91 30.34 -5.34 11.31
C ALA A 91 30.77 -5.47 9.84
N ASN A 92 30.86 -4.35 9.12
CA ASN A 92 31.48 -4.30 7.80
C ASN A 92 33.02 -4.35 7.95
N PRO A 93 33.82 -4.80 6.96
CA PRO A 93 35.29 -4.92 7.07
C PRO A 93 36.03 -3.62 7.36
N ALA A 94 35.35 -2.47 7.30
CA ALA A 94 35.88 -1.13 7.50
C ALA A 94 35.67 -0.56 8.92
N GLY A 95 35.02 -1.29 9.84
CA GLY A 95 34.85 -0.84 11.23
C GLY A 95 33.77 0.24 11.45
N GLU A 96 32.98 0.60 10.43
CA GLU A 96 31.76 1.39 10.62
C GLU A 96 30.66 0.54 11.27
N LEU A 97 30.11 1.01 12.40
CA LEU A 97 28.86 0.48 12.95
C LEU A 97 27.70 0.83 12.00
N THR A 98 27.42 -0.04 11.04
CA THR A 98 26.21 0.07 10.23
C THR A 98 25.03 -0.46 11.03
N VAL A 99 24.10 0.43 11.40
CA VAL A 99 22.83 0.05 12.03
C VAL A 99 22.06 -0.86 11.07
N SER A 100 21.67 -2.06 11.55
CA SER A 100 20.86 -3.02 10.79
C SER A 100 19.56 -2.39 10.28
N SER A 101 19.05 -2.84 9.14
CA SER A 101 17.81 -2.32 8.58
C SER A 101 16.62 -2.56 9.52
N GLU A 102 16.62 -3.70 10.23
CA GLU A 102 15.62 -4.00 11.27
C GLU A 102 15.61 -2.94 12.38
N GLN A 103 16.78 -2.49 12.83
CA GLN A 103 16.87 -1.49 13.90
C GLN A 103 16.35 -0.12 13.42
N LYS A 104 16.68 0.29 12.18
CA LYS A 104 16.16 1.54 11.61
C LYS A 104 14.63 1.53 11.54
N VAL A 105 14.07 0.41 11.08
CA VAL A 105 12.62 0.23 10.98
C VAL A 105 11.96 0.21 12.37
N TYR A 106 12.60 -0.45 13.34
CA TYR A 106 12.12 -0.48 14.72
C TYR A 106 12.11 0.92 15.37
N ASP A 107 13.10 1.76 15.10
CA ASP A 107 13.12 3.14 15.59
C ASP A 107 11.93 3.96 15.04
N VAL A 108 11.53 3.71 13.77
CA VAL A 108 10.31 4.31 13.20
C VAL A 108 9.08 3.80 13.96
N VAL A 109 8.97 2.50 14.20
CA VAL A 109 7.85 1.91 14.97
C VAL A 109 7.73 2.55 16.36
N LEU A 110 8.84 2.72 17.08
CA LEU A 110 8.84 3.35 18.39
C LEU A 110 8.33 4.80 18.33
N LYS A 111 8.77 5.56 17.32
CA LYS A 111 8.29 6.93 17.10
C LYS A 111 6.78 6.95 16.82
N GLN A 112 6.27 6.08 15.94
CA GLN A 112 4.84 5.97 15.64
C GLN A 112 4.01 5.63 16.88
N ALA A 113 4.46 4.62 17.65
CA ALA A 113 3.78 4.19 18.86
C ALA A 113 3.75 5.29 19.93
N ALA A 114 4.82 6.08 20.04
CA ALA A 114 4.88 7.21 20.98
C ALA A 114 3.92 8.35 20.58
N LEU A 115 3.81 8.67 19.29
CA LEU A 115 2.91 9.72 18.78
C LEU A 115 1.45 9.41 19.10
N VAL A 116 0.98 8.18 18.83
CA VAL A 116 -0.39 7.76 19.14
C VAL A 116 -0.67 7.84 20.66
N LYS A 117 0.27 7.40 21.50
CA LYS A 117 0.13 7.50 22.96
C LYS A 117 0.01 8.94 23.43
N LYS A 118 0.77 9.87 22.84
CA LYS A 118 0.70 11.29 23.19
C LYS A 118 -0.67 11.88 22.83
N GLN A 119 -1.20 11.54 21.66
CA GLN A 119 -2.46 12.08 21.17
C GLN A 119 -3.67 11.53 21.95
N LEU A 120 -3.65 10.25 22.32
CA LEU A 120 -4.65 9.65 23.21
C LEU A 120 -4.75 10.40 24.54
N ARG A 121 -3.61 10.74 25.15
CA ARG A 121 -3.57 11.52 26.40
C ARG A 121 -4.09 12.95 26.24
N SER A 122 -3.83 13.61 25.10
CA SER A 122 -4.34 14.97 24.86
C SER A 122 -5.83 15.02 24.54
N SER A 123 -6.39 13.96 23.95
CA SER A 123 -7.82 13.89 23.62
C SER A 123 -8.71 13.66 24.85
N GLU A 124 -8.15 13.19 25.97
CA GLU A 124 -8.86 13.09 27.25
C GLU A 124 -9.08 14.48 27.92
N ASP A 125 -8.37 15.52 27.46
CA ASP A 125 -8.34 16.86 28.08
C ASP A 125 -9.09 17.97 27.29
N TYR A 126 -9.75 17.67 26.16
CA TYR A 126 -10.39 18.70 25.32
C TYR A 126 -11.79 18.32 24.82
N GLU A 127 -12.78 19.13 25.21
CA GLU A 127 -14.13 19.16 24.65
C GLU A 127 -14.07 19.83 23.26
N VAL A 128 -14.36 19.07 22.21
CA VAL A 128 -14.27 19.52 20.81
C VAL A 128 -15.35 20.57 20.53
N LYS A 129 -14.95 21.83 20.30
CA LYS A 129 -15.81 22.83 19.65
C LYS A 129 -15.88 22.53 18.16
N PRO A 130 -17.08 22.40 17.57
CA PRO A 130 -17.19 22.22 16.13
C PRO A 130 -16.84 23.55 15.45
N ASP A 131 -15.79 23.54 14.64
CA ASP A 131 -15.55 24.60 13.67
C ASP A 131 -16.70 24.60 12.66
N ILE A 132 -17.28 25.76 12.41
CA ILE A 132 -18.42 25.94 11.50
C ILE A 132 -17.91 25.77 10.07
N MET A 133 -17.97 24.54 9.54
CA MET A 133 -17.66 24.27 8.13
C MET A 133 -18.79 24.71 7.21
N LEU A 134 -18.45 25.38 6.12
CA LEU A 134 -19.40 25.80 5.09
C LEU A 134 -20.01 24.58 4.38
N PRO A 135 -21.33 24.55 4.11
CA PRO A 135 -22.04 23.38 3.57
C PRO A 135 -21.47 22.82 2.25
N GLY A 136 -20.91 23.68 1.38
CA GLY A 136 -20.34 23.26 0.10
C GLY A 136 -19.03 22.46 0.23
N THR A 137 -18.23 22.73 1.27
CA THR A 137 -16.96 22.04 1.51
C THR A 137 -17.17 20.60 1.96
N LEU A 138 -18.24 20.35 2.74
CA LEU A 138 -18.60 19.00 3.19
C LEU A 138 -19.07 18.11 2.03
N SER A 139 -19.77 18.67 1.03
CA SER A 139 -20.20 17.93 -0.16
C SER A 139 -19.02 17.47 -1.00
N LEU A 140 -18.06 18.35 -1.27
CA LEU A 140 -16.87 18.03 -2.07
C LEU A 140 -15.97 17.01 -1.35
N LEU A 141 -15.86 17.11 -0.02
CA LEU A 141 -15.08 16.16 0.76
C LEU A 141 -15.75 14.77 0.77
N SER A 142 -17.09 14.69 0.85
CA SER A 142 -17.80 13.42 0.73
C SER A 142 -17.53 12.78 -0.62
N GLU A 143 -17.66 13.54 -1.70
CA GLU A 143 -17.40 13.08 -3.07
C GLU A 143 -15.95 12.58 -3.24
N ALA A 144 -14.98 13.27 -2.63
CA ALA A 144 -13.59 12.84 -2.59
C ALA A 144 -13.42 11.45 -1.94
N TYR A 145 -14.06 11.21 -0.80
CA TYR A 145 -14.03 9.90 -0.15
C TYR A 145 -14.79 8.82 -0.91
N ASP A 146 -15.92 9.16 -1.52
CA ASP A 146 -16.70 8.23 -2.34
C ASP A 146 -15.87 7.78 -3.55
N ARG A 147 -15.15 8.72 -4.20
CA ARG A 147 -14.20 8.38 -5.26
C ARG A 147 -13.07 7.49 -4.76
N CYS A 148 -12.54 7.73 -3.56
CA CYS A 148 -11.57 6.82 -2.96
C CYS A 148 -12.13 5.41 -2.76
N GLY A 149 -13.39 5.30 -2.35
CA GLY A 149 -14.10 4.03 -2.19
C GLY A 149 -14.29 3.28 -3.51
N GLU A 150 -14.65 3.99 -4.58
CA GLU A 150 -14.79 3.41 -5.92
C GLU A 150 -13.47 2.83 -6.42
N VAL A 151 -12.37 3.59 -6.32
CA VAL A 151 -11.03 3.12 -6.71
C VAL A 151 -10.63 1.90 -5.88
N CYS A 152 -10.87 1.93 -4.57
CA CYS A 152 -10.57 0.78 -3.70
C CYS A 152 -11.39 -0.47 -4.10
N ALA A 153 -12.67 -0.31 -4.44
CA ALA A 153 -13.55 -1.39 -4.86
C ALA A 153 -13.14 -2.02 -6.20
N GLU A 154 -12.65 -1.18 -7.13
CA GLU A 154 -12.20 -1.60 -8.45
C GLU A 154 -10.91 -2.42 -8.38
N TYR A 155 -9.90 -1.91 -7.66
CA TYR A 155 -8.54 -2.42 -7.73
C TYR A 155 -8.12 -3.35 -6.57
N ALA A 156 -8.85 -3.37 -5.46
CA ALA A 156 -8.53 -4.23 -4.32
C ALA A 156 -9.78 -4.86 -3.71
N LYS A 157 -10.46 -5.73 -4.48
CA LYS A 157 -11.76 -6.32 -4.13
C LYS A 157 -11.79 -6.98 -2.74
N THR A 158 -10.81 -7.81 -2.41
CA THR A 158 -10.76 -8.50 -1.11
C THR A 158 -10.57 -7.52 0.03
N PHE A 159 -9.64 -6.58 -0.14
CA PHE A 159 -9.38 -5.51 0.82
C PHE A 159 -10.61 -4.63 1.02
N TYR A 160 -11.22 -4.15 -0.06
CA TYR A 160 -12.45 -3.37 -0.04
C TYR A 160 -13.53 -4.08 0.77
N LEU A 161 -13.77 -5.38 0.52
CA LEU A 161 -14.79 -6.14 1.22
C LEU A 161 -14.61 -6.17 2.74
N GLY A 162 -13.40 -6.37 3.27
CA GLY A 162 -13.27 -6.33 4.73
C GLY A 162 -13.14 -4.92 5.30
N THR A 163 -12.87 -3.87 4.51
CA THR A 163 -13.08 -2.50 5.01
C THR A 163 -14.56 -2.22 5.30
N LEU A 164 -15.47 -3.03 4.73
CA LEU A 164 -16.90 -2.99 5.07
C LEU A 164 -17.21 -3.45 6.51
N LEU A 165 -16.25 -4.08 7.19
CA LEU A 165 -16.38 -4.44 8.62
C LEU A 165 -16.03 -3.27 9.55
N MET A 166 -15.45 -2.19 9.02
CA MET A 166 -15.11 -0.98 9.78
C MET A 166 -16.29 -0.02 9.88
N THR A 167 -16.23 0.89 10.85
CA THR A 167 -17.14 2.05 10.91
C THR A 167 -17.02 2.89 9.63
N PRO A 168 -18.08 3.58 9.19
CA PRO A 168 -18.04 4.39 7.97
C PRO A 168 -16.91 5.43 7.95
N GLU A 169 -16.60 6.03 9.10
CA GLU A 169 -15.52 7.00 9.25
C GLU A 169 -14.14 6.37 8.99
N ARG A 170 -13.81 5.30 9.70
CA ARG A 170 -12.51 4.61 9.56
C ARG A 170 -12.34 4.01 8.18
N ARG A 171 -13.42 3.45 7.62
CA ARG A 171 -13.44 2.91 6.26
C ARG A 171 -13.02 3.95 5.22
N ARG A 172 -13.64 5.14 5.25
CA ARG A 172 -13.33 6.23 4.33
C ARG A 172 -11.88 6.69 4.46
N ALA A 173 -11.37 6.80 5.68
CA ALA A 173 -9.96 7.11 5.93
C ALA A 173 -9.00 6.05 5.38
N ILE A 174 -9.31 4.76 5.56
CA ILE A 174 -8.52 3.67 4.98
C ILE A 174 -8.55 3.69 3.45
N TRP A 175 -9.69 4.03 2.82
CA TRP A 175 -9.75 4.19 1.36
C TRP A 175 -8.87 5.34 0.86
N ALA A 176 -8.83 6.46 1.57
CA ALA A 176 -7.95 7.58 1.23
C ALA A 176 -6.47 7.19 1.28
N ILE A 177 -6.06 6.45 2.33
CA ILE A 177 -4.70 5.89 2.44
C ILE A 177 -4.42 4.92 1.28
N TYR A 178 -5.32 3.97 1.03
CA TYR A 178 -5.17 3.00 -0.07
C TYR A 178 -4.96 3.70 -1.42
N VAL A 179 -5.78 4.70 -1.73
CA VAL A 179 -5.69 5.42 -3.00
C VAL A 179 -4.39 6.21 -3.11
N TRP A 180 -3.91 6.81 -2.02
CA TRP A 180 -2.60 7.46 -2.03
C TRP A 180 -1.46 6.46 -2.28
N CYS A 181 -1.48 5.29 -1.62
CA CYS A 181 -0.50 4.24 -1.83
C CYS A 181 -0.51 3.77 -3.29
N ARG A 182 -1.69 3.49 -3.84
CA ARG A 182 -1.86 3.08 -5.25
C ARG A 182 -1.32 4.12 -6.23
N ARG A 183 -1.64 5.40 -6.03
CA ARG A 183 -1.16 6.48 -6.90
C ARG A 183 0.36 6.63 -6.83
N THR A 184 0.96 6.32 -5.68
CA THR A 184 2.40 6.35 -5.47
C THR A 184 3.07 5.21 -6.23
N ASP A 185 2.52 3.99 -6.12
CA ASP A 185 2.94 2.78 -6.83
C ASP A 185 2.84 2.93 -8.36
N GLU A 186 1.73 3.48 -8.86
CA GLU A 186 1.51 3.74 -10.29
C GLU A 186 2.52 4.73 -10.90
N LEU A 187 3.28 5.49 -10.11
CA LEU A 187 4.36 6.33 -10.63
C LEU A 187 5.51 5.49 -11.20
N VAL A 188 5.75 4.31 -10.63
CA VAL A 188 6.88 3.44 -11.00
C VAL A 188 6.43 2.14 -11.69
N ASP A 189 5.19 1.72 -11.50
CA ASP A 189 4.62 0.51 -12.13
C ASP A 189 3.53 0.79 -13.17
N GLY A 190 3.13 2.06 -13.32
CA GLY A 190 2.09 2.45 -14.28
C GLY A 190 2.55 2.43 -15.75
N PRO A 191 1.64 2.69 -16.71
CA PRO A 191 1.96 2.71 -18.14
C PRO A 191 3.07 3.70 -18.53
N ASN A 192 3.30 4.72 -17.70
CA ASN A 192 4.31 5.75 -17.89
C ASN A 192 5.59 5.51 -17.05
N ALA A 193 5.72 4.36 -16.40
CA ALA A 193 6.85 3.97 -15.56
C ALA A 193 8.21 4.19 -16.24
N SER A 194 8.33 3.82 -17.52
CA SER A 194 9.56 3.97 -18.31
C SER A 194 10.02 5.42 -18.49
N HIS A 195 9.15 6.40 -18.21
CA HIS A 195 9.42 7.83 -18.33
C HIS A 195 9.51 8.55 -16.99
N ILE A 196 9.34 7.84 -15.86
CA ILE A 196 9.43 8.46 -14.55
C ILE A 196 10.88 8.88 -14.26
N THR A 197 11.02 10.04 -13.64
CA THR A 197 12.32 10.60 -13.28
C THR A 197 12.40 10.74 -11.77
N PRO A 198 13.61 10.73 -11.16
CA PRO A 198 13.76 11.07 -9.74
C PRO A 198 13.10 12.40 -9.37
N ALA A 199 13.15 13.39 -10.28
CA ALA A 199 12.50 14.67 -10.11
C ALA A 199 10.96 14.59 -10.02
N ALA A 200 10.34 13.56 -10.57
CA ALA A 200 8.90 13.33 -10.41
C ALA A 200 8.57 12.85 -8.99
N LEU A 201 9.39 11.97 -8.41
CA LEU A 201 9.25 11.54 -7.01
C LEU A 201 9.53 12.69 -6.04
N ASP A 202 10.46 13.60 -6.35
CA ASP A 202 10.69 14.80 -5.54
C ASP A 202 9.48 15.74 -5.55
N ARG A 203 8.80 15.90 -6.70
CA ARG A 203 7.53 16.65 -6.77
C ARG A 203 6.42 15.95 -6.00
N TRP A 204 6.37 14.62 -6.04
CA TRP A 204 5.39 13.83 -5.28
C TRP A 204 5.61 13.98 -3.77
N GLU A 205 6.85 13.96 -3.29
CA GLU A 205 7.19 14.21 -1.89
C GLU A 205 6.86 15.65 -1.46
N SER A 206 7.14 16.66 -2.30
CA SER A 206 6.72 18.04 -2.02
C SER A 206 5.19 18.17 -1.91
N ARG A 207 4.44 17.46 -2.76
CA ARG A 207 2.99 17.42 -2.73
C ARG A 207 2.45 16.75 -1.47
N LEU A 208 3.10 15.69 -1.00
CA LEU A 208 2.83 15.04 0.29
C LEU A 208 3.02 16.04 1.45
N ASP A 209 4.12 16.81 1.45
CA ASP A 209 4.38 17.82 2.48
C ASP A 209 3.30 18.93 2.49
N ASP A 210 2.80 19.35 1.34
CA ASP A 210 1.71 20.33 1.23
C ASP A 210 0.38 19.76 1.72
N LEU A 211 0.07 18.52 1.36
CA LEU A 211 -1.11 17.80 1.81
C LEU A 211 -1.17 17.70 3.35
N PHE A 212 -0.07 17.34 4.00
CA PHE A 212 0.03 17.26 5.47
C PHE A 212 -0.04 18.64 6.14
N LYS A 213 0.17 19.74 5.39
CA LYS A 213 -0.04 21.12 5.84
C LYS A 213 -1.44 21.65 5.54
N GLY A 214 -2.37 20.80 5.09
CA GLY A 214 -3.74 21.20 4.75
C GLY A 214 -3.88 21.89 3.40
N ARG A 215 -2.93 21.69 2.47
CA ARG A 215 -2.94 22.25 1.11
C ARG A 215 -3.01 21.14 0.06
N PRO A 216 -4.16 20.44 -0.07
CA PRO A 216 -4.31 19.37 -1.06
C PRO A 216 -4.26 19.92 -2.50
N PHE A 217 -3.67 19.16 -3.41
CA PHE A 217 -3.60 19.55 -4.83
C PHE A 217 -4.87 19.18 -5.62
N ASP A 218 -5.50 18.05 -5.28
CA ASP A 218 -6.74 17.57 -5.91
C ASP A 218 -7.72 16.96 -4.89
N MET A 219 -8.84 16.40 -5.38
CA MET A 219 -9.87 15.81 -4.52
C MET A 219 -9.37 14.61 -3.71
N LEU A 220 -8.51 13.75 -4.28
CA LEU A 220 -8.01 12.56 -3.59
C LEU A 220 -7.03 12.97 -2.49
N ASP A 221 -6.22 14.00 -2.75
CA ASP A 221 -5.39 14.63 -1.72
C ASP A 221 -6.24 15.26 -0.62
N ALA A 222 -7.39 15.87 -0.96
CA ALA A 222 -8.27 16.46 0.04
C ALA A 222 -8.83 15.41 1.00
N ALA A 223 -9.21 14.22 0.50
CA ALA A 223 -9.62 13.10 1.35
C ALA A 223 -8.52 12.64 2.31
N LEU A 224 -7.28 12.51 1.82
CA LEU A 224 -6.16 12.14 2.70
C LEU A 224 -5.77 13.28 3.65
N SER A 225 -5.81 14.54 3.21
CA SER A 225 -5.53 15.71 4.05
C SER A 225 -6.50 15.79 5.23
N ASP A 226 -7.79 15.57 4.98
CA ASP A 226 -8.80 15.46 6.03
C ASP A 226 -8.59 14.23 6.94
N THR A 227 -8.16 13.10 6.36
CA THR A 227 -7.82 11.89 7.13
C THR A 227 -6.67 12.14 8.12
N VAL A 228 -5.56 12.72 7.67
CA VAL A 228 -4.39 12.95 8.54
C VAL A 228 -4.62 14.08 9.56
N ALA A 229 -5.61 14.94 9.34
CA ALA A 229 -6.07 15.91 10.33
C ALA A 229 -6.92 15.27 11.45
N LYS A 230 -7.67 14.20 11.14
CA LYS A 230 -8.58 13.52 12.09
C LYS A 230 -7.91 12.40 12.87
N PHE A 231 -6.95 11.71 12.26
CA PHE A 231 -6.28 10.55 12.85
C PHE A 231 -4.82 10.86 13.19
N PRO A 232 -4.24 10.20 14.21
CA PRO A 232 -2.85 10.42 14.65
C PRO A 232 -1.84 9.76 13.69
N VAL A 233 -1.88 10.14 12.41
CA VAL A 233 -1.05 9.58 11.34
C VAL A 233 0.21 10.43 11.17
N ASP A 234 1.39 9.82 11.29
CA ASP A 234 2.66 10.51 11.02
C ASP A 234 2.99 10.50 9.53
N ILE A 235 3.75 11.50 9.08
CA ILE A 235 4.17 11.61 7.69
C ILE A 235 5.31 10.65 7.33
N GLN A 236 6.08 10.14 8.31
CA GLN A 236 7.29 9.36 8.03
C GLN A 236 7.01 8.10 7.19
N PRO A 237 5.99 7.26 7.48
CA PRO A 237 5.70 6.09 6.65
C PRO A 237 5.40 6.43 5.18
N PHE A 238 4.82 7.61 4.92
CA PHE A 238 4.54 8.07 3.55
C PHE A 238 5.83 8.43 2.82
N LYS A 239 6.75 9.15 3.49
CA LYS A 239 8.07 9.45 2.93
C LYS A 239 8.88 8.19 2.68
N ASP A 240 8.80 7.25 3.61
CA ASP A 240 9.46 5.95 3.52
C ASP A 240 8.93 5.15 2.32
N MET A 241 7.62 5.17 2.04
CA MET A 241 7.09 4.54 0.83
C MET A 241 7.62 5.18 -0.46
N ILE A 242 7.74 6.52 -0.51
CA ILE A 242 8.35 7.22 -1.65
C ILE A 242 9.82 6.81 -1.82
N GLU A 243 10.55 6.58 -0.73
CA GLU A 243 11.92 6.04 -0.80
C GLU A 243 11.96 4.63 -1.39
N GLY A 244 10.97 3.79 -1.08
CA GLY A 244 10.75 2.50 -1.76
C GLY A 244 10.67 2.67 -3.28
N MET A 245 9.82 3.59 -3.75
CA MET A 245 9.68 3.88 -5.17
C MET A 245 11.00 4.38 -5.80
N ARG A 246 11.82 5.14 -5.06
CA ARG A 246 13.16 5.56 -5.52
C ARG A 246 14.10 4.38 -5.68
N MET A 247 13.98 3.35 -4.84
CA MET A 247 14.75 2.12 -4.96
C MET A 247 14.38 1.36 -6.24
N ASP A 248 13.10 1.28 -6.58
CA ASP A 248 12.62 0.57 -7.78
C ASP A 248 13.17 1.17 -9.08
N LEU A 249 13.44 2.48 -9.10
CA LEU A 249 14.06 3.12 -10.27
C LEU A 249 15.52 2.71 -10.54
N ARG A 250 16.20 2.12 -9.55
CA ARG A 250 17.66 1.93 -9.60
C ARG A 250 18.11 0.51 -9.29
N LYS A 251 17.32 -0.26 -8.56
CA LYS A 251 17.74 -1.53 -7.96
C LYS A 251 16.83 -2.67 -8.39
N SER A 252 17.40 -3.60 -9.15
CA SER A 252 16.72 -4.81 -9.62
C SER A 252 17.12 -6.08 -8.87
N ARG A 253 18.11 -6.03 -7.97
CA ARG A 253 18.57 -7.20 -7.22
C ARG A 253 19.03 -6.86 -5.82
N TYR A 254 18.59 -7.66 -4.85
CA TYR A 254 18.95 -7.59 -3.44
C TYR A 254 20.05 -8.60 -3.11
N LYS A 255 21.11 -8.17 -2.41
CA LYS A 255 22.28 -9.02 -2.15
C LYS A 255 22.07 -9.99 -1.00
N ASN A 256 21.27 -9.59 -0.02
CA ASN A 256 21.01 -10.34 1.20
C ASN A 256 19.61 -10.02 1.72
N PHE A 257 19.19 -10.75 2.75
CA PHE A 257 17.86 -10.59 3.33
C PHE A 257 17.67 -9.24 4.02
N ASP A 258 18.71 -8.63 4.62
CA ASP A 258 18.59 -7.31 5.27
C ASP A 258 18.21 -6.22 4.25
N GLU A 259 18.82 -6.23 3.07
CA GLU A 259 18.46 -5.31 1.99
C GLU A 259 17.03 -5.58 1.47
N LEU A 260 16.62 -6.85 1.37
CA LEU A 260 15.26 -7.23 0.94
C LEU A 260 14.22 -6.85 2.00
N TYR A 261 14.53 -7.03 3.27
CA TYR A 261 13.70 -6.64 4.41
C TYR A 261 13.43 -5.14 4.38
N LEU A 262 14.47 -4.33 4.17
CA LEU A 262 14.32 -2.88 4.08
C LEU A 262 13.43 -2.47 2.91
N TYR A 263 13.55 -3.16 1.77
CA TYR A 263 12.66 -2.95 0.64
C TYR A 263 11.20 -3.31 0.99
N CYS A 264 10.95 -4.50 1.55
CA CYS A 264 9.62 -4.92 1.97
C CYS A 264 9.01 -3.97 3.01
N TYR A 265 9.84 -3.40 3.90
CA TYR A 265 9.43 -2.32 4.79
C TYR A 265 8.89 -1.14 3.99
N TYR A 266 9.68 -0.57 3.07
CA TYR A 266 9.30 0.63 2.35
C TYR A 266 8.01 0.46 1.53
N VAL A 267 7.88 -0.62 0.76
CA VAL A 267 6.76 -0.76 -0.18
C VAL A 267 5.50 -1.39 0.42
N ALA A 268 5.60 -2.05 1.57
CA ALA A 268 4.44 -2.72 2.18
C ALA A 268 4.34 -2.58 3.71
N GLY A 269 5.46 -2.62 4.43
CA GLY A 269 5.48 -2.41 5.88
C GLY A 269 4.94 -1.04 6.29
N THR A 270 5.30 0.00 5.55
CA THR A 270 4.83 1.38 5.73
C THR A 270 3.31 1.48 5.68
N VAL A 271 2.64 0.75 4.79
CA VAL A 271 1.16 0.71 4.67
C VAL A 271 0.50 0.24 5.97
N GLY A 272 1.11 -0.74 6.63
CA GLY A 272 0.70 -1.18 7.97
C GLY A 272 0.80 -0.03 8.98
N LEU A 273 1.93 0.69 8.99
CA LEU A 273 2.15 1.82 9.89
C LEU A 273 1.19 3.00 9.63
N MET A 274 0.83 3.27 8.38
CA MET A 274 -0.19 4.28 8.02
C MET A 274 -1.59 3.89 8.52
N SER A 275 -1.90 2.59 8.52
CA SER A 275 -3.25 2.08 8.77
C SER A 275 -3.60 1.95 10.26
N VAL A 276 -2.61 1.61 11.11
CA VAL A 276 -2.82 1.39 12.56
C VAL A 276 -3.50 2.58 13.27
N PRO A 277 -3.07 3.84 13.09
CA PRO A 277 -3.74 5.01 13.67
C PRO A 277 -5.23 5.11 13.35
N VAL A 278 -5.63 4.69 12.15
CA VAL A 278 -7.01 4.78 11.65
C VAL A 278 -7.84 3.61 12.16
N MET A 279 -7.29 2.39 12.08
CA MET A 279 -7.98 1.19 12.59
C MET A 279 -8.20 1.26 14.11
N GLY A 280 -7.25 1.86 14.83
CA GLY A 280 -7.26 2.00 16.27
C GLY A 280 -6.91 0.70 17.00
N ILE A 281 -6.63 0.84 18.30
CA ILE A 281 -6.39 -0.29 19.21
C ILE A 281 -7.60 -0.39 20.13
N ALA A 282 -8.16 -1.59 20.26
CA ALA A 282 -9.31 -1.81 21.12
C ALA A 282 -8.96 -1.49 22.59
N PRO A 283 -9.79 -0.73 23.34
CA PRO A 283 -9.48 -0.35 24.72
C PRO A 283 -9.24 -1.52 25.67
N GLU A 284 -9.88 -2.66 25.42
CA GLU A 284 -9.75 -3.91 26.18
C GLU A 284 -8.52 -4.74 25.79
N SER A 285 -7.81 -4.35 24.72
CA SER A 285 -6.63 -5.05 24.24
C SER A 285 -5.51 -5.00 25.28
N GLN A 286 -4.92 -6.17 25.57
CA GLN A 286 -3.74 -6.28 26.42
C GLN A 286 -2.43 -6.00 25.65
N ALA A 287 -2.51 -5.81 24.33
CA ALA A 287 -1.36 -5.54 23.49
C ALA A 287 -0.85 -4.11 23.70
N THR A 288 0.46 -3.94 23.81
CA THR A 288 1.06 -2.60 23.84
C THR A 288 0.95 -1.97 22.44
N THR A 289 0.86 -0.63 22.37
CA THR A 289 0.85 0.09 21.08
C THR A 289 2.00 -0.34 20.18
N GLU A 290 3.21 -0.45 20.74
CA GLU A 290 4.40 -0.92 20.03
C GLU A 290 4.21 -2.33 19.45
N SER A 291 3.68 -3.28 20.22
CA SER A 291 3.44 -4.64 19.74
C SER A 291 2.43 -4.68 18.58
N VAL A 292 1.43 -3.80 18.60
CA VAL A 292 0.46 -3.68 17.50
C VAL A 292 1.13 -3.14 16.24
N TYR A 293 1.97 -2.11 16.35
CA TYR A 293 2.71 -1.58 15.22
C TYR A 293 3.70 -2.61 14.65
N ASN A 294 4.41 -3.34 15.51
CA ASN A 294 5.28 -4.43 15.08
C ASN A 294 4.50 -5.55 14.35
N ALA A 295 3.31 -5.91 14.84
CA ALA A 295 2.46 -6.88 14.18
C ALA A 295 1.96 -6.40 12.81
N ALA A 296 1.56 -5.12 12.70
CA ALA A 296 1.15 -4.53 11.43
C ALA A 296 2.30 -4.47 10.41
N LEU A 297 3.50 -4.09 10.87
CA LEU A 297 4.73 -4.12 10.08
C LEU A 297 5.03 -5.53 9.58
N ALA A 298 5.04 -6.52 10.48
CA ALA A 298 5.32 -7.91 10.14
C ALA A 298 4.32 -8.47 9.13
N LEU A 299 3.03 -8.11 9.26
CA LEU A 299 2.00 -8.48 8.28
C LEU A 299 2.27 -7.87 6.90
N GLY A 300 2.66 -6.60 6.85
CA GLY A 300 3.03 -5.93 5.59
C GLY A 300 4.21 -6.60 4.91
N ILE A 301 5.28 -6.88 5.67
CA ILE A 301 6.46 -7.59 5.17
C ILE A 301 6.10 -8.99 4.68
N ALA A 302 5.31 -9.75 5.44
CA ALA A 302 4.88 -11.09 5.06
C ALA A 302 4.06 -11.10 3.76
N ASN A 303 3.16 -10.13 3.59
CA ASN A 303 2.40 -9.99 2.34
C ASN A 303 3.32 -9.69 1.17
N GLN A 304 4.31 -8.81 1.34
CA GLN A 304 5.24 -8.47 0.25
C GLN A 304 6.13 -9.64 -0.13
N LEU A 305 6.68 -10.36 0.85
CA LEU A 305 7.44 -11.58 0.59
C LEU A 305 6.58 -12.63 -0.13
N THR A 306 5.29 -12.71 0.21
CA THR A 306 4.35 -13.61 -0.46
C THR A 306 4.11 -13.19 -1.91
N ASN A 307 3.94 -11.90 -2.19
CA ASN A 307 3.80 -11.39 -3.57
C ASN A 307 5.07 -11.69 -4.38
N ILE A 308 6.25 -11.36 -3.85
CA ILE A 308 7.54 -11.65 -4.50
C ILE A 308 7.67 -13.14 -4.82
N LEU A 309 7.32 -14.02 -3.87
CA LEU A 309 7.40 -15.48 -4.09
C LEU A 309 6.38 -16.00 -5.10
N ARG A 310 5.18 -15.39 -5.16
CA ARG A 310 4.14 -15.74 -6.12
C ARG A 310 4.54 -15.38 -7.55
N ASP A 311 5.20 -14.23 -7.71
CA ASP A 311 5.44 -13.61 -9.02
C ASP A 311 6.83 -13.96 -9.59
N VAL A 312 7.56 -14.89 -8.95
CA VAL A 312 8.82 -15.44 -9.46
C VAL A 312 8.62 -16.04 -10.85
N GLY A 313 9.30 -15.45 -11.84
CA GLY A 313 9.26 -15.88 -13.24
C GLY A 313 8.39 -15.02 -14.17
N GLU A 314 7.57 -14.14 -13.60
CA GLU A 314 6.94 -13.02 -14.30
C GLU A 314 7.80 -11.74 -14.19
N GLU A 315 8.47 -11.57 -13.04
CA GLU A 315 9.46 -10.52 -12.72
C GLU A 315 10.90 -11.07 -12.64
#